data_AF-X1VPG1-F1
#
_entry.id   AF-X1VPG1-F1
#
_cell.length_a   1.000
_cell.length_b   1.000
_cell.length_c   1.000
_cell.angle_alpha   90.00
_cell.angle_beta   90.00
_cell.angle_gamma   90.00
#
_symmetry.space_group_name_H-M   'P 1'
#
loop_
_entity.id
_entity.type
_entity.pdbx_description
1 polymer ?
#
loop_
_entity_poly.entity_id
_entity_poly.type
_entity_poly.pdbx_seq_one_letter_code
_entity_poly.pdbx_strand_id
1 'polypeptide(L)'
;IPDDIVVVGPNVIDGDGNRQSPLKEPSFLEECTNPFIATIKKKLSNNLICHVESIKSDEPYKVKKVSGACLMIRTSFLKEIGLLDENVFLYCEEPILMYQVQKHKGTIIFLPFVTVKHLHHARKENIFQYKEFMKSRLYFLSRYKKYTFWQIVLIKASYSLVLLIKIFKFMR
;
A
#
# COMPACT_ATOMS: atom_id res chain seq x y z
N ILE A 1 2.60 16.26 22.15
CA ILE A 1 2.74 15.09 21.24
C ILE A 1 4.22 14.79 21.12
N PRO A 2 4.66 13.56 21.44
CA PRO A 2 6.06 13.14 21.28
C PRO A 2 6.66 13.51 19.92
N ASP A 3 7.94 13.85 19.89
CA ASP A 3 8.62 14.33 18.67
C ASP A 3 8.86 13.20 17.66
N ASP A 4 8.91 11.95 18.10
CA ASP A 4 9.06 10.78 17.22
C ASP A 4 7.79 10.48 16.42
N ILE A 5 6.61 10.98 16.82
CA ILE A 5 5.36 10.78 16.08
C ILE A 5 5.33 11.76 14.92
N VAL A 6 5.60 11.26 13.72
CA VAL A 6 5.73 12.08 12.51
C VAL A 6 4.54 11.98 11.57
N VAL A 7 3.76 10.90 11.67
CA VAL A 7 2.56 10.67 10.85
C VAL A 7 1.43 10.17 11.75
N VAL A 8 0.23 10.67 11.53
CA VAL A 8 -1.00 10.15 12.13
C VAL A 8 -2.04 9.91 11.05
N GLY A 9 -2.82 8.83 11.16
CA GLY A 9 -3.88 8.48 10.22
C GLY A 9 -5.16 8.01 10.94
N PRO A 10 -6.35 8.43 10.49
CA PRO A 10 -7.62 7.96 11.03
C PRO A 10 -7.99 6.58 10.49
N ASN A 11 -9.05 6.00 11.04
CA ASN A 11 -9.78 4.93 10.39
C ASN A 11 -10.39 5.44 9.08
N VAL A 12 -10.03 4.82 7.95
CA VAL A 12 -10.61 5.16 6.64
C VAL A 12 -11.55 4.03 6.23
N ILE A 13 -12.78 4.38 5.82
CA ILE A 13 -13.77 3.44 5.31
C ILE A 13 -14.29 3.90 3.95
N ASP A 14 -14.73 2.95 3.11
CA ASP A 14 -15.31 3.25 1.80
C ASP A 14 -16.81 3.61 1.88
N GLY A 15 -17.44 3.72 0.70
CA GLY A 15 -18.88 3.96 0.55
C GLY A 15 -19.77 2.94 1.28
N ASP A 16 -19.31 1.69 1.31
CA ASP A 16 -20.02 0.48 1.75
C ASP A 16 -19.64 0.09 3.20
N GLY A 17 -18.73 0.83 3.82
CA GLY A 17 -18.26 0.59 5.19
C GLY A 17 -17.07 -0.36 5.30
N ASN A 18 -16.48 -0.80 4.18
CA ASN A 18 -15.26 -1.60 4.23
C ASN A 18 -14.07 -0.72 4.61
N ARG A 19 -13.22 -1.27 5.47
CA ARG A 19 -12.05 -0.57 6.02
C ARG A 19 -10.91 -0.50 5.00
N GLN A 20 -10.19 0.62 4.99
CA GLN A 20 -9.02 0.91 4.16
C GLN A 20 -7.77 1.30 4.97
N SER A 21 -7.87 1.37 6.31
CA SER A 21 -6.74 1.67 7.20
C SER A 21 -6.95 1.01 8.58
N PRO A 22 -5.89 0.53 9.28
CA PRO A 22 -4.47 0.59 8.93
C PRO A 22 -4.07 -0.45 7.90
N LEU A 23 -2.91 -0.26 7.26
CA LEU A 23 -2.45 -1.08 6.14
C LEU A 23 -1.27 -1.98 6.51
N LYS A 24 -1.25 -3.19 5.95
CA LYS A 24 -0.14 -4.14 5.98
C LYS A 24 0.79 -3.93 4.78
N GLU A 25 2.07 -4.15 5.01
CA GLU A 25 3.08 -4.26 3.96
C GLU A 25 3.37 -5.74 3.67
N PRO A 26 3.32 -6.20 2.41
CA PRO A 26 3.61 -7.58 2.07
C PRO A 26 5.10 -7.90 2.32
N SER A 27 5.33 -9.11 2.80
CA SER A 27 6.65 -9.75 2.84
C SER A 27 7.08 -10.22 1.44
N PHE A 28 8.35 -10.57 1.27
CA PHE A 28 8.87 -11.10 0.01
C PHE A 28 8.05 -12.28 -0.55
N LEU A 29 7.66 -13.22 0.33
CA LEU A 29 6.85 -14.37 -0.10
C LEU A 29 5.44 -13.96 -0.53
N GLU A 30 4.84 -13.02 0.21
CA GLU A 30 3.54 -12.43 -0.13
C GLU A 30 3.61 -11.65 -1.45
N GLU A 31 4.72 -10.98 -1.77
CA GLU A 31 4.89 -10.32 -3.08
C GLU A 31 4.84 -11.31 -4.23
N CYS A 32 5.49 -12.48 -4.07
CA CYS A 32 5.49 -13.52 -5.08
C CYS A 32 4.13 -14.22 -5.21
N THR A 33 3.39 -14.40 -4.11
CA THR A 33 2.21 -15.28 -4.05
C THR A 33 0.88 -14.54 -4.10
N ASN A 34 0.77 -13.35 -3.50
CA ASN A 34 -0.48 -12.59 -3.43
C ASN A 34 -1.08 -12.31 -4.81
N PRO A 35 -0.34 -11.92 -5.86
CA PRO A 35 -0.93 -11.67 -7.19
C PRO A 35 -1.70 -12.87 -7.74
N PHE A 36 -1.18 -14.08 -7.53
CA PHE A 36 -1.85 -15.33 -7.93
C PHE A 36 -3.08 -15.60 -7.07
N ILE A 37 -2.93 -15.50 -5.75
CA ILE A 37 -4.01 -15.67 -4.80
C ILE A 37 -5.14 -14.68 -5.09
N ALA A 38 -4.84 -13.43 -5.44
CA ALA A 38 -5.81 -12.41 -5.85
C ALA A 38 -6.61 -12.87 -7.05
N THR A 39 -5.92 -13.39 -8.06
CA THR A 39 -6.53 -13.81 -9.32
C THR A 39 -7.48 -14.98 -9.11
N ILE A 40 -7.17 -15.87 -8.16
CA ILE A 40 -8.00 -17.00 -7.75
C ILE A 40 -9.14 -16.55 -6.82
N LYS A 41 -8.85 -15.78 -5.76
CA LYS A 41 -9.83 -15.33 -4.76
C LYS A 41 -10.83 -14.32 -5.30
N LYS A 42 -10.46 -13.47 -6.26
CA LYS A 42 -11.41 -12.59 -6.97
C LYS A 42 -12.48 -13.39 -7.74
N LYS A 43 -12.26 -14.69 -7.97
CA LYS A 43 -13.24 -15.62 -8.53
C LYS A 43 -14.20 -16.20 -7.46
N LEU A 44 -13.84 -16.14 -6.18
CA LEU A 44 -14.58 -16.72 -5.05
C LEU A 44 -15.21 -15.67 -4.09
N SER A 45 -14.65 -14.47 -4.00
CA SER A 45 -15.13 -13.41 -3.09
C SER A 45 -14.65 -12.02 -3.56
N ASN A 46 -15.49 -10.99 -3.38
CA ASN A 46 -15.16 -9.60 -3.66
C ASN A 46 -14.18 -8.97 -2.66
N ASN A 47 -13.78 -9.69 -1.60
CA ASN A 47 -12.78 -9.20 -0.66
C ASN A 47 -11.39 -9.22 -1.32
N LEU A 48 -11.01 -8.05 -1.85
CA LEU A 48 -9.65 -7.72 -2.27
C LEU A 48 -8.66 -8.18 -1.20
N ILE A 49 -7.50 -8.67 -1.66
CA ILE A 49 -6.38 -9.12 -0.81
C ILE A 49 -6.26 -8.16 0.38
N CYS A 50 -6.37 -8.71 1.60
CA CYS A 50 -6.43 -7.96 2.84
C CYS A 50 -5.09 -7.26 3.10
N HIS A 51 -4.88 -6.13 2.44
CA HIS A 51 -3.83 -5.19 2.77
C HIS A 51 -4.22 -4.34 3.99
N VAL A 52 -5.36 -4.60 4.60
CA VAL A 52 -5.90 -3.90 5.75
C VAL A 52 -5.70 -4.78 6.98
N GLU A 53 -5.05 -4.24 8.01
CA GLU A 53 -4.90 -4.92 9.30
C GLU A 53 -6.18 -4.77 10.12
N SER A 54 -6.47 -5.75 10.98
CA SER A 54 -7.54 -5.63 11.97
C SER A 54 -7.21 -4.53 12.99
N ILE A 55 -8.26 -3.90 13.52
CA ILE A 55 -8.10 -3.02 14.68
C ILE A 55 -7.65 -3.86 15.86
N LYS A 56 -6.62 -3.39 16.55
CA LYS A 56 -6.03 -4.07 17.72
C LYS A 56 -6.43 -3.43 19.05
N SER A 57 -6.88 -2.18 19.01
CA SER A 57 -7.22 -1.37 20.18
C SER A 57 -8.13 -0.22 19.77
N ASP A 58 -8.95 0.25 20.70
CA ASP A 58 -9.77 1.47 20.56
C ASP A 58 -9.01 2.75 20.95
N GLU A 59 -7.81 2.60 21.51
CA GLU A 59 -6.87 3.69 21.81
C GLU A 59 -5.85 3.89 20.68
N PRO A 60 -5.23 5.07 20.52
CA PRO A 60 -4.17 5.29 19.54
C PRO A 60 -3.03 4.28 19.66
N TYR A 61 -2.63 3.66 18.55
CA TYR A 61 -1.54 2.69 18.55
C TYR A 61 -0.61 2.81 17.35
N LYS A 62 0.61 2.30 17.52
CA LYS A 62 1.65 2.31 16.47
C LYS A 62 1.29 1.34 15.35
N VAL A 63 1.40 1.80 14.10
CA VAL A 63 1.21 0.99 12.90
C VAL A 63 2.36 1.18 11.93
N LYS A 64 2.47 0.30 10.94
CA LYS A 64 3.47 0.42 9.88
C LYS A 64 3.04 1.40 8.79
N LYS A 65 1.75 1.40 8.44
CA LYS A 65 1.23 2.14 7.28
C LYS A 65 -0.22 2.54 7.54
N VAL A 66 -0.57 3.76 7.15
CA VAL A 66 -1.94 4.29 7.16
C VAL A 66 -2.34 4.60 5.72
N SER A 67 -3.64 4.84 5.46
CA SER A 67 -4.12 5.15 4.12
C SER A 67 -3.67 6.54 3.68
N GLY A 68 -3.26 6.69 2.42
CA GLY A 68 -2.94 7.99 1.81
C GLY A 68 -4.17 8.87 1.57
N ALA A 69 -5.39 8.31 1.62
CA ALA A 69 -6.62 9.07 1.40
C ALA A 69 -6.86 10.16 2.45
N CYS A 70 -6.40 9.95 3.68
CA CYS A 70 -6.42 10.95 4.73
C CYS A 70 -5.33 10.62 5.75
N LEU A 71 -4.39 11.54 5.95
CA LEU A 71 -3.36 11.48 6.98
C LEU A 71 -2.87 12.89 7.32
N MET A 72 -2.20 13.02 8.46
CA MET A 72 -1.41 14.21 8.78
C MET A 72 0.04 13.82 8.94
N ILE A 73 0.93 14.64 8.41
CA ILE A 73 2.38 14.48 8.50
C ILE A 73 3.01 15.75 9.04
N ARG A 74 3.99 15.62 9.95
CA ARG A 74 4.77 16.76 10.43
C ARG A 74 5.50 17.40 9.26
N THR A 75 5.30 18.71 9.07
CA THR A 75 5.92 19.46 7.96
C THR A 75 7.44 19.45 8.05
N SER A 76 8.01 19.50 9.26
CA SER A 76 9.47 19.39 9.48
C SER A 76 10.02 18.07 8.95
N PHE A 77 9.36 16.96 9.31
CA PHE A 77 9.73 15.63 8.83
C PHE A 77 9.54 15.49 7.31
N LEU A 78 8.44 16.01 6.75
CA LEU A 78 8.22 15.98 5.30
C LEU A 78 9.33 16.73 4.54
N LYS A 79 9.79 17.87 5.05
CA LYS A 79 10.93 18.62 4.50
C LYS A 79 12.24 17.84 4.65
N GLU A 80 12.47 17.20 5.79
CA GLU A 80 13.66 16.40 6.09
C GLU A 80 13.84 15.23 5.10
N ILE A 81 12.74 14.52 4.79
CA ILE A 81 12.80 13.37 3.87
C ILE A 81 12.85 13.74 2.39
N GLY A 82 12.85 15.03 2.06
CA GLY A 82 12.85 15.53 0.69
C GLY A 82 11.49 15.49 0.00
N LEU A 83 10.40 15.67 0.76
CA LEU A 83 9.00 15.63 0.29
C LEU A 83 8.58 14.22 -0.21
N LEU A 84 7.68 14.17 -1.19
CA LEU A 84 7.19 12.93 -1.81
C LEU A 84 8.06 12.56 -3.03
N ASP A 85 8.15 11.26 -3.32
CA ASP A 85 8.94 10.76 -4.44
C ASP A 85 8.17 10.88 -5.76
N GLU A 86 8.59 11.82 -6.61
CA GLU A 86 7.99 12.11 -7.92
C GLU A 86 8.25 11.00 -8.97
N ASN A 87 9.11 10.02 -8.68
CA ASN A 87 9.35 8.88 -9.60
C ASN A 87 8.23 7.83 -9.55
N VAL A 88 7.31 7.95 -8.60
CA VAL A 88 6.14 7.07 -8.44
C VAL A 88 4.88 7.84 -8.77
N PHE A 89 4.04 7.25 -9.62
CA PHE A 89 2.76 7.85 -9.99
C PHE A 89 1.59 7.35 -9.11
N LEU A 90 1.45 6.03 -8.95
CA LEU A 90 0.34 5.40 -8.20
C LEU A 90 0.80 4.18 -7.38
N TYR A 91 0.12 3.93 -6.26
CA TYR A 91 0.14 2.71 -5.42
C TYR A 91 1.32 2.52 -4.45
N CYS A 92 2.34 3.36 -4.48
CA CYS A 92 3.55 3.18 -3.65
C CYS A 92 3.88 4.39 -2.77
N GLU A 93 3.00 5.39 -2.73
CA GLU A 93 3.10 6.55 -1.85
C GLU A 93 3.16 6.15 -0.37
N GLU A 94 2.24 5.31 0.13
CA GLU A 94 2.25 4.92 1.54
C GLU A 94 3.37 3.94 1.91
N PRO A 95 3.73 2.94 1.07
CA PRO A 95 4.93 2.13 1.29
C PRO A 95 6.23 2.95 1.38
N ILE A 96 6.40 3.96 0.51
CA ILE A 96 7.56 4.85 0.54
C ILE A 96 7.56 5.67 1.82
N LEU A 97 6.42 6.27 2.19
CA LEU A 97 6.30 7.02 3.43
C LEU A 97 6.61 6.16 4.66
N MET A 98 6.05 4.94 4.73
CA MET A 98 6.38 3.96 5.78
C MET A 98 7.89 3.75 5.87
N TYR A 99 8.54 3.48 4.73
CA TYR A 99 9.98 3.22 4.72
C TYR A 99 10.78 4.43 5.22
N GLN A 100 10.43 5.64 4.77
CA GLN A 100 11.11 6.86 5.19
C GLN A 100 10.92 7.12 6.68
N VAL A 101 9.72 6.94 7.23
CA VAL A 101 9.46 7.05 8.67
C VAL A 101 10.34 6.07 9.44
N GLN A 102 10.39 4.79 9.03
CA GLN A 102 11.22 3.77 9.68
C GLN A 102 12.72 4.10 9.61
N LYS A 103 13.20 4.56 8.44
CA LYS A 103 14.60 4.93 8.23
C LYS A 103 15.06 6.05 9.16
N HIS A 104 14.18 7.00 9.46
CA HIS A 104 14.44 8.12 10.37
C HIS A 104 13.98 7.85 11.81
N LYS A 105 13.68 6.58 12.15
CA LYS A 105 13.23 6.15 13.49
C LYS A 105 11.97 6.87 13.99
N GLY A 106 11.16 7.39 13.07
CA GLY A 106 9.86 7.98 13.40
C GLY A 106 8.78 6.92 13.63
N THR A 107 7.65 7.38 14.14
CA THR A 107 6.47 6.58 14.47
C THR A 107 5.27 7.05 13.65
N ILE A 108 4.50 6.07 13.14
CA ILE A 108 3.15 6.30 12.59
C ILE A 108 2.11 5.84 13.61
N ILE A 109 1.17 6.72 13.94
CA ILE A 109 0.05 6.41 14.85
C ILE A 109 -1.25 6.29 14.07
N PHE A 110 -2.01 5.25 14.38
CA PHE A 110 -3.37 5.07 13.91
C PHE A 110 -4.36 5.53 14.98
N LEU A 111 -5.40 6.27 14.56
CA LEU A 111 -6.47 6.78 15.40
C LEU A 111 -7.77 6.01 15.12
N PRO A 112 -8.07 4.94 15.87
CA PRO A 112 -9.24 4.09 15.59
C PRO A 112 -10.58 4.82 15.80
N PHE A 113 -10.64 5.79 16.71
CA PHE A 113 -11.85 6.53 17.06
C PHE A 113 -12.21 7.66 16.08
N VAL A 114 -11.30 8.06 15.19
CA VAL A 114 -11.60 9.04 14.13
C VAL A 114 -11.87 8.27 12.86
N THR A 115 -13.07 8.44 12.28
CA THR A 115 -13.43 7.77 11.01
C THR A 115 -13.62 8.79 9.89
N VAL A 116 -12.95 8.55 8.76
CA VAL A 116 -13.09 9.31 7.51
C VAL A 116 -13.68 8.42 6.44
N LYS A 117 -14.73 8.90 5.77
CA LYS A 117 -15.37 8.20 4.66
C LYS A 117 -14.73 8.62 3.33
N HIS A 118 -14.10 7.68 2.65
CA HIS A 118 -13.48 7.86 1.34
C HIS A 118 -14.42 7.32 0.25
N LEU A 119 -15.17 8.22 -0.38
CA LEU A 119 -16.08 7.89 -1.48
C LEU A 119 -15.30 7.70 -2.79
N HIS A 120 -14.70 6.53 -2.95
CA HIS A 120 -13.95 6.20 -4.15
C HIS A 120 -14.88 5.76 -5.28
N HIS A 121 -14.78 6.40 -6.45
CA HIS A 121 -15.40 5.90 -7.67
C HIS A 121 -14.51 4.83 -8.28
N ALA A 122 -14.75 3.56 -7.91
CA ALA A 122 -14.00 2.43 -8.44
C ALA A 122 -14.22 2.31 -9.95
N ARG A 123 -13.24 2.73 -10.76
CA ARG A 123 -13.17 2.33 -12.16
C ARG A 123 -12.67 0.90 -12.24
N LYS A 124 -13.21 0.13 -13.20
CA LYS A 124 -12.77 -1.24 -13.45
C LYS A 124 -11.26 -1.24 -13.68
N GLU A 125 -10.54 -1.94 -12.81
CA GLU A 125 -9.09 -2.09 -12.88
C GLU A 125 -8.70 -2.54 -14.30
N ASN A 126 -7.90 -1.74 -14.99
CA ASN A 126 -7.49 -1.99 -16.37
C ASN A 126 -6.01 -2.38 -16.46
N ILE A 127 -5.58 -2.81 -17.64
CA ILE A 127 -4.20 -3.23 -17.90
C ILE A 127 -3.20 -2.09 -17.59
N PHE A 128 -3.59 -0.84 -17.84
CA PHE A 128 -2.76 0.33 -17.55
C PHE A 128 -2.48 0.47 -16.05
N GLN A 129 -3.52 0.46 -15.22
CA GLN A 129 -3.41 0.53 -13.75
C GLN A 129 -2.50 -0.58 -13.20
N TYR A 130 -2.65 -1.81 -13.71
CA TYR A 130 -1.81 -2.92 -13.28
C TYR A 130 -0.34 -2.74 -13.69
N LYS A 131 -0.06 -2.20 -14.89
CA LYS A 131 1.30 -1.87 -15.32
C LYS A 131 1.93 -0.77 -14.47
N GLU A 132 1.17 0.28 -14.13
CA GLU A 132 1.64 1.36 -13.24
C GLU A 132 1.90 0.84 -11.82
N PHE A 133 1.04 -0.05 -11.31
CA PHE A 133 1.29 -0.77 -10.05
C PHE A 133 2.61 -1.55 -10.13
N MET A 134 2.81 -2.38 -11.15
CA MET A 134 4.04 -3.16 -11.31
C MET A 134 5.28 -2.28 -11.36
N LYS A 135 5.23 -1.19 -12.14
CA LYS A 135 6.34 -0.25 -12.30
C LYS A 135 6.70 0.40 -10.97
N SER A 136 5.72 1.00 -10.30
CA SER A 136 5.89 1.69 -9.02
C SER A 136 6.36 0.73 -7.92
N ARG A 137 5.80 -0.49 -7.89
CA ARG A 137 6.13 -1.49 -6.88
C ARG A 137 7.54 -2.05 -7.06
N LEU A 138 7.96 -2.38 -8.28
CA LEU A 138 9.32 -2.82 -8.56
C LEU A 138 10.35 -1.72 -8.27
N TYR A 139 10.01 -0.46 -8.59
CA TYR A 139 10.83 0.70 -8.21
C TYR A 139 11.00 0.79 -6.70
N PHE A 140 9.91 0.72 -5.93
CA PHE A 140 9.96 0.74 -4.47
C PHE A 140 10.82 -0.41 -3.90
N LEU A 141 10.61 -1.63 -4.38
CA LEU A 141 11.33 -2.81 -3.88
C LEU A 141 12.85 -2.73 -4.17
N SER A 142 13.23 -2.22 -5.34
CA SER A 142 14.62 -2.05 -5.72
C SER A 142 15.26 -0.86 -5.01
N ARG A 143 14.66 0.32 -5.08
CA ARG A 143 15.23 1.58 -4.61
C ARG A 143 15.23 1.71 -3.09
N TYR A 144 14.13 1.33 -2.44
CA TYR A 144 13.93 1.54 -1.01
C TYR A 144 14.21 0.27 -0.22
N LYS A 145 13.57 -0.85 -0.56
CA LYS A 145 13.77 -2.12 0.18
C LYS A 145 15.09 -2.82 -0.16
N LYS A 146 15.81 -2.36 -1.19
CA LYS A 146 17.10 -2.91 -1.64
C LYS A 146 17.06 -4.42 -1.88
N TYR A 147 15.97 -4.90 -2.48
CA TYR A 147 15.86 -6.31 -2.87
C TYR A 147 16.93 -6.66 -3.90
N THR A 148 17.47 -7.87 -3.80
CA THR A 148 18.51 -8.36 -4.70
C THR A 148 17.96 -8.51 -6.12
N PHE A 149 18.86 -8.56 -7.09
CA PHE A 149 18.51 -8.78 -8.49
C PHE A 149 17.57 -10.01 -8.66
N TRP A 150 17.90 -11.13 -8.02
CA TRP A 150 17.10 -12.35 -8.09
C TRP A 150 15.71 -12.21 -7.46
N GLN A 151 15.61 -11.51 -6.33
CA GLN A 151 14.32 -11.22 -5.70
C GLN A 151 13.42 -10.40 -6.63
N ILE A 152 13.99 -9.36 -7.27
CA ILE A 152 13.28 -8.53 -8.23
C ILE A 152 12.84 -9.34 -9.46
N VAL A 153 13.70 -10.21 -9.98
CA VAL A 153 13.37 -11.09 -11.12
C VAL A 153 12.20 -12.01 -10.79
N LEU A 154 12.20 -12.64 -9.60
CA LEU A 154 11.12 -13.54 -9.17
C LEU A 154 9.78 -12.80 -9.04
N ILE A 155 9.78 -11.63 -8.40
CA ILE A 155 8.56 -10.82 -8.24
C ILE A 155 8.07 -10.32 -9.59
N LYS A 156 8.98 -9.85 -10.47
CA LYS A 156 8.63 -9.41 -11.82
C LYS A 156 8.00 -10.57 -12.62
N ALA A 157 8.54 -11.78 -12.52
CA ALA A 157 7.99 -12.96 -13.19
C ALA A 157 6.56 -13.26 -12.69
N SER A 158 6.34 -13.25 -11.37
CA SER A 158 5.01 -13.40 -10.76
C SER A 158 4.01 -12.38 -11.30
N TYR A 159 4.37 -11.09 -11.26
CA TYR A 159 3.50 -10.02 -11.72
C TYR A 159 3.21 -10.11 -13.22
N SER A 160 4.21 -10.48 -14.02
CA SER A 160 4.10 -10.62 -15.48
C SER A 160 3.15 -11.75 -15.86
N LEU A 161 3.17 -12.88 -15.14
CA LEU A 161 2.24 -13.97 -15.37
C LEU A 161 0.78 -13.54 -15.11
N VAL A 162 0.52 -12.78 -14.05
CA VAL A 162 -0.81 -12.23 -13.77
C VAL A 162 -1.25 -11.21 -14.82
N LEU A 163 -0.32 -10.38 -15.31
CA LEU A 163 -0.60 -9.45 -16.41
C LEU A 163 -1.02 -10.20 -17.68
N LEU A 164 -0.33 -11.30 -18.04
CA LEU A 164 -0.70 -12.13 -19.18
C LEU A 164 -2.11 -12.72 -19.04
N ILE A 165 -2.46 -13.22 -17.84
CA ILE A 165 -3.82 -13.72 -17.55
C ILE A 165 -4.87 -12.61 -17.72
N LYS A 166 -4.58 -11.39 -17.25
CA LYS A 166 -5.47 -10.23 -17.42
C LYS A 166 -5.64 -9.84 -18.89
N ILE A 167 -4.57 -9.85 -19.68
CA ILE A 167 -4.61 -9.57 -21.13
C ILE A 167 -5.46 -10.61 -21.85
N PHE A 168 -5.23 -11.90 -21.58
CA PHE A 168 -5.98 -12.99 -22.21
C PHE A 168 -7.49 -12.91 -21.89
N LYS A 169 -7.85 -12.53 -20.66
CA LYS A 169 -9.25 -12.28 -20.27
C LYS A 169 -9.86 -11.03 -20.90
N PHE A 170 -9.05 -10.06 -21.34
CA PHE A 170 -9.53 -8.84 -22.00
C PHE A 170 -9.73 -9.04 -23.50
N MET A 171 -8.93 -9.92 -24.12
CA MET A 171 -9.03 -10.27 -25.54
C MET A 171 -10.19 -11.23 -25.87
N ARG A 172 -10.79 -11.85 -24.85
CA ARG A 172 -11.93 -12.77 -24.96
C ARG A 172 -13.20 -12.10 -24.46
#